data_AF-A0A819XVL6-F1
#
_entry.id   AF-A0A819XVL6-F1
#
_cell.length_a   1.000
_cell.length_b   1.000
_cell.length_c   1.000
_cell.angle_alpha   90.00
_cell.angle_beta   90.00
_cell.angle_gamma   90.00
#
_symmetry.space_group_name_H-M   'P 1'
#
loop_
_entity.id
_entity.type
_entity.pdbx_description
1 polymer ?
#
loop_
_entity_poly.entity_id
_entity_poly.type
_entity_poly.pdbx_seq_one_letter_code
_entity_poly.pdbx_strand_id
1 'polypeptide(L)'
;STVVGERLIDYLINLNYDMLGSPNYMFGIYDARTANNNRPAHALPGTDKVTNLYREWFTRQNLLWNYTDFSGLSDHGSFLAVGIVAGGLFSGAAGLKSLDERDYYDKMLGQGLGGFAGTIHDPCYHQACDSIQNINVFAYEKMVQAAAYVLEYLARQDDLQRWLYPEGRPLDSKNRLSQRKYNSINEYFGLPYS
;
A
#
# COMPACT_ATOMS: atom_id res chain seq x y z
N SER A 1 -26.70 4.10 -6.30
CA SER A 1 -27.00 2.97 -7.21
C SER A 1 -27.62 1.82 -6.44
N THR A 2 -28.38 0.95 -7.10
CA THR A 2 -28.86 -0.35 -6.58
C THR A 2 -28.03 -1.53 -7.10
N VAL A 3 -27.09 -1.26 -8.02
CA VAL A 3 -26.18 -2.25 -8.60
C VAL A 3 -25.05 -2.54 -7.62
N VAL A 4 -24.80 -3.82 -7.36
CA VAL A 4 -23.67 -4.26 -6.53
C VAL A 4 -22.36 -3.86 -7.21
N GLY A 5 -21.44 -3.29 -6.45
CA GLY A 5 -20.15 -2.80 -6.94
C GLY A 5 -20.18 -1.32 -7.32
N GLU A 6 -21.35 -0.67 -7.32
CA GLU A 6 -21.44 0.77 -7.59
C GLU A 6 -21.62 1.61 -6.31
N ARG A 7 -21.59 0.98 -5.13
CA ARG A 7 -21.76 1.64 -3.84
C ARG A 7 -20.51 1.44 -2.98
N LEU A 8 -20.12 2.46 -2.22
CA LEU A 8 -19.01 2.37 -1.26
C LEU A 8 -19.18 1.20 -0.26
N ILE A 9 -20.43 0.87 0.09
CA ILE A 9 -20.74 -0.23 1.00
C ILE A 9 -20.35 -1.60 0.43
N ASP A 10 -20.26 -1.74 -0.90
CA ASP A 10 -19.95 -3.01 -1.55
C ASP A 10 -18.46 -3.37 -1.46
N TYR A 11 -17.59 -2.40 -1.12
CA TYR A 11 -16.14 -2.57 -1.07
C TYR A 11 -15.65 -2.75 0.36
N LEU A 12 -15.10 -3.92 0.70
CA LEU A 12 -14.55 -4.16 2.04
C LEU A 12 -13.10 -3.69 2.20
N ILE A 13 -12.31 -3.75 1.13
CA ILE A 13 -10.89 -3.47 1.15
C ILE A 13 -10.42 -2.91 -0.19
N ASN A 14 -9.43 -2.02 -0.15
CA ASN A 14 -8.61 -1.62 -1.29
C ASN A 14 -7.18 -2.15 -1.10
N LEU A 15 -6.67 -2.89 -2.08
CA LEU A 15 -5.25 -3.26 -2.16
C LEU A 15 -4.60 -2.40 -3.24
N ASN A 16 -3.69 -1.52 -2.84
CA ASN A 16 -3.08 -0.53 -3.70
C ASN A 16 -1.67 -0.95 -4.11
N TYR A 17 -1.41 -0.95 -5.40
CA TYR A 17 -0.14 -1.34 -5.98
C TYR A 17 0.30 -0.27 -6.96
N ASP A 18 0.98 0.73 -6.45
CA ASP A 18 1.43 1.88 -7.21
C ASP A 18 2.95 1.84 -7.23
N MET A 19 3.53 1.66 -8.41
CA MET A 19 4.93 1.34 -8.65
C MET A 19 5.43 0.09 -7.88
N LEU A 20 5.54 -1.05 -8.57
CA LEU A 20 6.06 -2.32 -8.00
C LEU A 20 7.42 -2.76 -8.57
N GLY A 21 7.99 -2.00 -9.53
CA GLY A 21 9.11 -2.45 -10.35
C GLY A 21 10.30 -1.51 -10.42
N SER A 22 10.45 -0.56 -9.50
CA SER A 22 11.47 0.51 -9.60
C SER A 22 12.89 -0.05 -9.81
N PRO A 23 13.72 0.52 -10.70
CA PRO A 23 15.04 -0.03 -11.03
C PRO A 23 15.95 -0.24 -9.82
N ASN A 24 15.97 0.75 -8.91
CA ASN A 24 16.72 0.73 -7.66
C ASN A 24 15.77 0.49 -6.48
N TYR A 25 14.86 -0.48 -6.62
CA TYR A 25 13.75 -0.83 -5.72
C TYR A 25 14.05 -0.83 -4.22
N MET A 26 13.00 -0.58 -3.45
CA MET A 26 12.79 -1.06 -2.08
C MET A 26 11.64 -2.08 -2.04
N PHE A 27 11.56 -2.92 -1.01
CA PHE A 27 10.34 -3.68 -0.70
C PHE A 27 9.49 -2.92 0.32
N GLY A 28 8.77 -1.90 -0.15
CA GLY A 28 7.94 -1.03 0.67
C GLY A 28 6.56 -1.59 0.99
N ILE A 29 6.15 -1.47 2.24
CA ILE A 29 4.81 -1.82 2.74
C ILE A 29 4.17 -0.55 3.31
N TYR A 30 2.94 -0.23 2.91
CA TYR A 30 2.23 0.91 3.52
C TYR A 30 2.06 0.71 5.03
N ASP A 31 2.52 1.68 5.81
CA ASP A 31 2.48 1.62 7.27
C ASP A 31 1.13 2.07 7.80
N ALA A 32 0.34 1.10 8.26
CA ALA A 32 -0.95 1.34 8.91
C ALA A 32 -0.87 2.34 10.07
N ARG A 33 0.28 2.64 10.68
CA ARG A 33 0.41 3.63 11.77
C ARG A 33 0.55 5.06 11.27
N THR A 34 1.06 5.24 10.04
CA THR A 34 1.31 6.57 9.45
C THR A 34 0.07 7.16 8.77
N ALA A 35 -0.96 6.36 8.50
CA ALA A 35 -2.18 6.90 7.93
C ALA A 35 -2.85 7.89 8.90
N ASN A 36 -3.38 8.98 8.33
CA ASN A 36 -3.81 10.18 9.06
C ASN A 36 -4.70 9.87 10.28
N ASN A 37 -4.46 10.54 11.41
CA ASN A 37 -5.22 10.38 12.67
C ASN A 37 -6.72 10.71 12.53
N ASN A 38 -7.12 11.45 11.50
CA ASN A 38 -8.51 11.75 11.19
C ASN A 38 -9.27 10.60 10.53
N ARG A 39 -8.61 9.48 10.24
CA ARG A 39 -9.23 8.33 9.59
C ARG A 39 -10.25 7.64 10.49
N PRO A 40 -11.31 7.05 9.93
CA PRO A 40 -12.28 6.32 10.73
C PRO A 40 -11.62 5.14 11.46
N ALA A 41 -11.67 5.16 12.80
CA ALA A 41 -10.98 4.21 13.67
C ALA A 41 -11.29 2.73 13.36
N HIS A 42 -12.49 2.43 12.86
CA HIS A 42 -12.93 1.08 12.54
C HIS A 42 -12.15 0.42 11.39
N ALA A 43 -11.48 1.19 10.52
CA ALA A 43 -10.64 0.64 9.46
C ALA A 43 -9.21 0.29 9.93
N LEU A 44 -8.79 0.79 11.10
CA LEU A 44 -7.42 0.61 11.61
C LEU A 44 -7.06 -0.86 11.83
N PRO A 45 -7.88 -1.68 12.51
CA PRO A 45 -7.50 -3.05 12.81
C PRO A 45 -7.30 -3.88 11.54
N GLY A 46 -8.18 -3.72 10.55
CA GLY A 46 -8.05 -4.41 9.26
C GLY A 46 -6.84 -3.94 8.45
N THR A 47 -6.58 -2.63 8.44
CA THR A 47 -5.41 -2.03 7.77
C THR A 47 -4.11 -2.59 8.37
N ASP A 48 -3.99 -2.63 9.70
CA ASP A 48 -2.82 -3.18 10.38
C ASP A 48 -2.64 -4.68 10.12
N LYS A 49 -3.74 -5.46 10.14
CA LYS A 49 -3.69 -6.88 9.78
C LYS A 49 -3.16 -7.10 8.36
N VAL A 50 -3.59 -6.29 7.39
CA VAL A 50 -3.12 -6.39 6.00
C VAL A 50 -1.64 -6.01 5.88
N THR A 51 -1.21 -4.93 6.54
CA THR A 51 0.22 -4.58 6.66
C THR A 51 1.03 -5.75 7.22
N ASN A 52 0.53 -6.41 8.26
CA ASN A 52 1.21 -7.56 8.87
C ASN A 52 1.28 -8.78 7.94
N LEU A 53 0.27 -9.04 7.10
CA LEU A 53 0.34 -10.12 6.10
C LEU A 53 1.49 -9.92 5.10
N TYR A 54 1.70 -8.68 4.63
CA TYR A 54 2.83 -8.37 3.76
C TYR A 54 4.17 -8.56 4.48
N ARG A 55 4.29 -8.07 5.72
CA ARG A 55 5.51 -8.23 6.54
C ARG A 55 5.86 -9.70 6.70
N GLU A 56 4.88 -10.52 7.05
CA GLU A 56 5.05 -11.97 7.17
C GLU A 56 5.53 -12.60 5.87
N TRP A 57 4.96 -12.19 4.73
CA TRP A 57 5.39 -12.70 3.42
C TRP A 57 6.86 -12.37 3.15
N PHE A 58 7.27 -11.10 3.21
CA PHE A 58 8.66 -10.71 2.95
C PHE A 58 9.64 -11.37 3.93
N THR A 59 9.28 -11.42 5.21
CA THR A 59 10.09 -12.10 6.23
C THR A 59 10.25 -13.60 5.93
N ARG A 60 9.19 -14.30 5.49
CA ARG A 60 9.29 -15.71 5.09
C ARG A 60 10.14 -15.92 3.83
N GLN A 61 10.18 -14.92 2.95
CA GLN A 61 11.05 -14.93 1.76
C GLN A 61 12.50 -14.49 2.05
N ASN A 62 12.84 -14.17 3.30
CA ASN A 62 14.12 -13.57 3.71
C ASN A 62 14.45 -12.27 2.94
N LEU A 63 13.43 -11.50 2.59
CA LEU A 63 13.58 -10.20 1.92
C LEU A 63 13.46 -9.08 2.97
N LEU A 64 14.43 -8.15 3.01
CA LEU A 64 14.30 -6.94 3.82
C LEU A 64 13.21 -6.05 3.24
N TRP A 65 12.24 -5.73 4.07
CA TRP A 65 11.16 -4.81 3.76
C TRP A 65 11.28 -3.55 4.61
N ASN A 66 10.73 -2.45 4.11
CA ASN A 66 10.66 -1.18 4.81
C ASN A 66 9.22 -0.66 4.83
N TYR A 67 8.91 0.16 5.81
CA TYR A 67 7.66 0.91 5.81
C TYR A 67 7.74 2.07 4.82
N THR A 68 6.63 2.34 4.14
CA THR A 68 6.44 3.57 3.39
C THR A 68 5.19 4.29 3.91
N ASP A 69 5.20 5.62 3.79
CA ASP A 69 4.13 6.44 4.31
C ASP A 69 2.81 6.09 3.64
N PHE A 70 1.80 5.87 4.48
CA PHE A 70 0.43 5.65 4.06
C PHE A 70 -0.30 6.99 3.86
N SER A 71 0.37 7.85 3.09
CA SER A 71 -0.06 9.22 2.79
C SER A 71 -1.20 9.24 1.78
N GLY A 72 -1.91 10.36 1.65
CA GLY A 72 -3.00 10.48 0.66
C GLY A 72 -2.58 10.57 -0.80
N LEU A 73 -1.31 10.31 -1.12
CA LEU A 73 -0.71 10.62 -2.41
C LEU A 73 -0.91 9.52 -3.46
N SER A 74 -1.60 8.42 -3.12
CA SER A 74 -2.00 7.35 -4.04
C SER A 74 -3.45 6.94 -3.78
N ASP A 75 -4.01 6.04 -4.61
CA ASP A 75 -5.46 5.81 -4.70
C ASP A 75 -6.10 5.26 -3.43
N HIS A 76 -5.33 4.55 -2.60
CA HIS A 76 -5.77 4.06 -1.29
C HIS A 76 -6.28 5.16 -0.36
N GLY A 77 -5.83 6.41 -0.55
CA GLY A 77 -6.20 7.53 0.30
C GLY A 77 -7.71 7.72 0.36
N SER A 78 -8.37 7.70 -0.80
CA SER A 78 -9.82 7.94 -0.91
C SER A 78 -10.64 6.84 -0.21
N PHE A 79 -10.15 5.61 -0.20
CA PHE A 79 -10.78 4.48 0.49
C PHE A 79 -10.63 4.61 2.01
N LEU A 80 -9.41 4.92 2.48
CA LEU A 80 -9.16 5.16 3.90
C LEU A 80 -10.00 6.33 4.44
N ALA A 81 -10.16 7.39 3.65
CA ALA A 81 -10.94 8.57 4.03
C ALA A 81 -12.40 8.29 4.37
N VAL A 82 -12.97 7.23 3.80
CA VAL A 82 -14.35 6.80 4.05
C VAL A 82 -14.46 5.54 4.92
N GLY A 83 -13.35 5.06 5.49
CA GLY A 83 -13.33 3.92 6.40
C GLY A 83 -13.31 2.55 5.71
N ILE A 84 -12.92 2.51 4.43
CA ILE A 84 -12.61 1.25 3.75
C ILE A 84 -11.18 0.87 4.15
N VAL A 85 -10.96 -0.39 4.57
CA VAL A 85 -9.62 -0.89 4.88
C VAL A 85 -8.75 -0.75 3.65
N ALA A 86 -7.49 -0.33 3.82
CA ALA A 86 -6.55 -0.32 2.73
C ALA A 86 -5.22 -0.96 3.13
N GLY A 87 -4.48 -1.44 2.15
CA GLY A 87 -3.10 -1.89 2.29
C GLY A 87 -2.44 -1.93 0.93
N GLY A 88 -1.16 -2.26 0.86
CA GLY A 88 -0.46 -2.26 -0.42
C GLY A 88 1.04 -2.20 -0.31
N LEU A 89 1.65 -2.09 -1.48
CA LEU A 89 3.10 -2.16 -1.68
C LEU A 89 3.57 -1.01 -2.56
N PHE A 90 4.84 -0.67 -2.41
CA PHE A 90 5.51 0.39 -3.16
C PHE A 90 6.99 0.07 -3.32
N SER A 91 7.53 0.20 -4.52
CA SER A 91 8.95 -0.08 -4.80
C SER A 91 9.86 1.14 -4.79
N GLY A 92 9.34 2.33 -4.49
CA GLY A 92 10.09 3.58 -4.43
C GLY A 92 9.93 4.44 -5.70
N ALA A 93 10.01 5.76 -5.55
CA ALA A 93 9.94 6.72 -6.65
C ALA A 93 11.15 7.67 -6.56
N ALA A 94 10.92 8.95 -6.29
CA ALA A 94 11.96 9.99 -6.12
C ALA A 94 12.80 9.86 -4.83
N GLY A 95 12.44 8.96 -3.90
CA GLY A 95 13.17 8.74 -2.65
C GLY A 95 14.54 8.08 -2.87
N LEU A 96 15.49 8.33 -1.96
CA LEU A 96 16.85 7.76 -2.02
C LEU A 96 16.91 6.42 -1.31
N LYS A 97 17.55 5.43 -1.95
CA LYS A 97 17.91 4.17 -1.29
C LYS A 97 18.95 4.41 -0.19
N SER A 98 18.70 3.85 0.99
CA SER A 98 19.64 3.94 2.11
C SER A 98 20.84 3.00 1.93
N LEU A 99 21.91 3.27 2.68
CA LEU A 99 23.09 2.40 2.70
C LEU A 99 22.73 1.00 3.22
N ASP A 100 21.98 0.93 4.32
CA ASP A 100 21.57 -0.32 4.96
C ASP A 100 20.72 -1.19 4.03
N GLU A 101 19.80 -0.58 3.27
CA GLU A 101 18.97 -1.29 2.30
C GLU A 101 19.83 -1.89 1.18
N ARG A 102 20.75 -1.11 0.62
CA ARG A 102 21.70 -1.57 -0.40
C ARG A 102 22.56 -2.72 0.12
N ASP A 103 23.17 -2.56 1.29
CA ASP A 103 24.07 -3.56 1.88
C ASP A 103 23.34 -4.87 2.20
N TYR A 104 22.09 -4.79 2.67
CA TYR A 104 21.28 -5.98 2.89
C TYR A 104 21.00 -6.73 1.59
N TYR A 105 20.55 -6.02 0.55
CA TYR A 105 20.24 -6.65 -0.72
C TYR A 105 21.48 -7.21 -1.42
N ASP A 106 22.64 -6.53 -1.32
CA ASP A 106 23.92 -7.08 -1.80
C ASP A 106 24.28 -8.39 -1.09
N LYS A 107 24.10 -8.45 0.23
CA LYS A 107 24.35 -9.67 1.01
C LYS A 107 23.41 -10.81 0.61
N MET A 108 22.15 -10.47 0.32
CA MET A 108 21.10 -11.44 0.02
C MET A 108 21.17 -11.98 -1.41
N LEU A 109 21.45 -11.12 -2.39
CA LEU A 109 21.37 -11.44 -3.81
C LEU A 109 22.72 -11.70 -4.45
N GLY A 110 23.80 -11.16 -3.86
CA GLY A 110 25.13 -11.15 -4.43
C GLY A 110 25.63 -9.71 -4.61
N GLN A 111 26.96 -9.55 -4.57
CA GLN A 111 27.60 -8.24 -4.66
C GLN A 111 27.18 -7.48 -5.93
N GLY A 112 26.70 -6.24 -5.76
CA GLY A 112 26.28 -5.35 -6.84
C GLY A 112 24.81 -5.49 -7.23
N LEU A 113 24.05 -6.40 -6.62
CA LEU A 113 22.63 -6.62 -6.92
C LEU A 113 21.68 -5.91 -5.95
N GLY A 114 22.22 -5.24 -4.92
CA GLY A 114 21.46 -4.39 -4.01
C GLY A 114 21.14 -2.99 -4.53
N GLY A 115 21.68 -2.63 -5.70
CA GLY A 115 21.51 -1.31 -6.31
C GLY A 115 22.48 -0.27 -5.74
N PHE A 116 22.07 1.00 -5.77
CA PHE A 116 22.95 2.13 -5.43
C PHE A 116 22.39 2.92 -4.25
N ALA A 117 23.16 2.95 -3.15
CA ALA A 117 22.87 3.79 -2.00
C ALA A 117 23.01 5.28 -2.37
N GLY A 118 22.22 6.15 -1.72
CA GLY A 118 22.22 7.59 -1.97
C GLY A 118 21.70 7.98 -3.36
N THR A 119 21.10 7.03 -4.09
CA THR A 119 20.53 7.23 -5.42
C THR A 119 19.03 7.00 -5.38
N ILE A 120 18.30 7.70 -6.25
CA ILE A 120 16.85 7.62 -6.38
C ILE A 120 16.40 6.17 -6.72
N HIS A 121 15.26 5.73 -6.17
CA HIS A 121 14.68 4.42 -6.46
C HIS A 121 14.23 4.28 -7.92
N ASP A 122 13.55 5.30 -8.45
CA ASP A 122 13.16 5.40 -9.85
C ASP A 122 13.59 6.75 -10.46
N PRO A 123 14.73 6.79 -11.18
CA PRO A 123 15.22 8.01 -11.83
C PRO A 123 14.38 8.43 -13.04
N CYS A 124 13.47 7.59 -13.53
CA CYS A 124 12.56 7.87 -14.64
C CYS A 124 11.13 8.17 -14.19
N TYR A 125 10.86 8.25 -12.88
CA TYR A 125 9.55 8.62 -12.35
C TYR A 125 9.00 9.91 -13.02
N HIS A 126 7.80 9.82 -13.62
CA HIS A 126 7.14 10.88 -14.39
C HIS A 126 7.97 11.44 -15.58
N GLN A 127 8.88 10.64 -16.15
CA GLN A 127 9.70 11.04 -17.29
C GLN A 127 9.47 10.11 -18.49
N ALA A 128 9.88 10.57 -19.67
CA ALA A 128 9.70 9.83 -20.92
C ALA A 128 10.47 8.50 -20.98
N CYS A 129 11.46 8.29 -20.10
CA CYS A 129 12.21 7.05 -20.00
C CYS A 129 11.53 5.97 -19.15
N ASP A 130 10.37 6.26 -18.53
CA ASP A 130 9.56 5.26 -17.84
C ASP A 130 8.87 4.32 -18.85
N SER A 131 9.61 3.29 -19.23
CA SER A 131 9.19 2.28 -20.20
C SER A 131 9.36 0.87 -19.62
N ILE A 132 9.03 -0.16 -20.41
CA ILE A 132 9.26 -1.55 -20.00
C ILE A 132 10.75 -1.88 -19.74
N GLN A 133 11.67 -1.03 -20.21
CA GLN A 133 13.10 -1.14 -19.91
C GLN A 133 13.46 -0.59 -18.52
N ASN A 134 12.57 0.18 -17.88
CA ASN A 134 12.75 0.79 -16.56
C ASN A 134 12.24 -0.09 -15.41
N ILE A 135 12.24 -1.41 -15.59
CA ILE A 135 11.68 -2.36 -14.61
C ILE A 135 12.77 -3.27 -14.06
N ASN A 136 12.93 -3.28 -12.73
CA ASN A 136 13.64 -4.36 -12.06
C ASN A 136 12.74 -5.60 -11.97
N VAL A 137 12.99 -6.57 -12.84
CA VAL A 137 12.14 -7.78 -12.97
C VAL A 137 12.12 -8.60 -11.68
N PHE A 138 13.25 -8.71 -10.96
CA PHE A 138 13.29 -9.43 -9.69
C PHE A 138 12.39 -8.76 -8.64
N ALA A 139 12.50 -7.45 -8.47
CA ALA A 139 11.68 -6.71 -7.53
C ALA A 139 10.19 -6.81 -7.88
N TYR A 140 9.86 -6.61 -9.16
CA TYR A 140 8.52 -6.74 -9.69
C TYR A 140 7.90 -8.11 -9.39
N GLU A 141 8.63 -9.19 -9.67
CA GLU A 141 8.17 -10.55 -9.39
C GLU A 141 7.86 -10.75 -7.90
N LYS A 142 8.76 -10.31 -7.00
CA LYS A 142 8.55 -10.46 -5.56
C LYS A 142 7.37 -9.63 -5.06
N MET A 143 7.22 -8.40 -5.54
CA MET A 143 6.07 -7.56 -5.20
C MET A 143 4.75 -8.16 -5.67
N VAL A 144 4.70 -8.71 -6.90
CA VAL A 144 3.50 -9.38 -7.43
C VAL A 144 3.18 -10.67 -6.67
N GLN A 145 4.19 -11.45 -6.28
CA GLN A 145 3.99 -12.64 -5.44
C GLN A 145 3.44 -12.28 -4.05
N ALA A 146 3.93 -11.19 -3.44
CA ALA A 146 3.40 -10.66 -2.19
C ALA A 146 1.94 -10.20 -2.33
N ALA A 147 1.62 -9.48 -3.39
CA ALA A 147 0.27 -9.04 -3.73
C ALA A 147 -0.68 -10.24 -3.88
N ALA A 148 -0.27 -11.25 -4.65
CA ALA A 148 -1.03 -12.48 -4.86
C ALA A 148 -1.26 -13.26 -3.55
N TYR A 149 -0.23 -13.38 -2.70
CA TYR A 149 -0.34 -14.03 -1.40
C TYR A 149 -1.41 -13.38 -0.51
N VAL A 150 -1.38 -12.04 -0.40
CA VAL A 150 -2.37 -11.31 0.42
C VAL A 150 -3.77 -11.42 -0.18
N LEU A 151 -3.91 -11.28 -1.50
CA LEU A 151 -5.19 -11.44 -2.18
C LEU A 151 -5.79 -12.84 -1.94
N GLU A 152 -4.98 -13.89 -2.10
CA GLU A 152 -5.41 -15.28 -1.86
C GLU A 152 -5.81 -15.49 -0.40
N TYR A 153 -5.01 -14.99 0.56
CA TYR A 153 -5.32 -15.10 1.99
C TYR A 153 -6.68 -14.49 2.32
N LEU A 154 -6.96 -13.30 1.78
CA LEU A 154 -8.20 -12.58 2.01
C LEU A 154 -9.39 -13.25 1.32
N ALA A 155 -9.22 -13.72 0.09
CA ALA A 155 -10.25 -14.41 -0.68
C ALA A 155 -10.69 -15.74 -0.04
N ARG A 156 -9.83 -16.33 0.81
CA ARG A 156 -10.10 -17.57 1.56
C ARG A 156 -10.65 -17.35 2.97
N GLN A 157 -10.89 -16.11 3.39
CA GLN A 157 -11.52 -15.86 4.69
C GLN A 157 -13.00 -16.23 4.64
N ASP A 158 -13.44 -17.11 5.55
CA ASP A 158 -14.85 -17.50 5.68
C ASP A 158 -15.77 -16.30 5.96
N ASP A 159 -15.28 -15.36 6.77
CA ASP A 159 -15.94 -14.08 7.08
C ASP A 159 -14.94 -12.93 6.98
N LEU A 160 -14.67 -12.52 5.75
CA LEU A 160 -13.74 -11.43 5.45
C LEU A 160 -14.15 -10.11 6.12
N GLN A 161 -15.46 -9.80 6.17
CA GLN A 161 -15.94 -8.57 6.77
C GLN A 161 -15.63 -8.52 8.27
N ARG A 162 -15.92 -9.59 9.02
CA ARG A 162 -15.58 -9.66 10.44
C ARG A 162 -14.08 -9.69 10.68
N TRP A 163 -13.31 -10.32 9.79
CA TRP A 163 -11.85 -10.31 9.89
C TRP A 163 -11.28 -8.89 9.74
N LEU A 164 -11.75 -8.13 8.75
CA LEU A 164 -11.33 -6.75 8.48
C LEU A 164 -11.86 -5.76 9.53
N TYR A 165 -13.08 -5.97 10.01
CA TYR A 165 -13.81 -5.07 10.91
C TYR A 165 -14.27 -5.81 12.17
N PRO A 166 -13.35 -6.22 13.07
CA PRO A 166 -13.67 -7.03 14.24
C PRO A 166 -14.62 -6.34 15.22
N GLU A 167 -14.65 -5.00 15.22
CA GLU A 167 -15.53 -4.16 16.04
C GLU A 167 -16.80 -3.73 15.28
N GLY A 168 -17.00 -4.24 14.07
CA GLY A 168 -18.11 -3.90 13.19
C GLY A 168 -17.78 -2.80 12.18
N ARG A 169 -18.41 -2.88 11.00
CA ARG A 169 -18.27 -1.91 9.91
C ARG A 169 -19.43 -0.92 9.93
N PRO A 170 -19.22 0.37 10.28
CA PRO A 170 -20.31 1.32 10.42
C PRO A 170 -21.00 1.72 9.09
N LEU A 171 -20.39 1.38 7.94
CA LEU A 171 -20.91 1.71 6.62
C LEU A 171 -22.24 1.00 6.27
N ASP A 172 -22.65 0.00 7.05
CA ASP A 172 -23.92 -0.73 6.86
C ASP A 172 -25.17 0.02 7.37
N SER A 173 -25.03 1.16 8.06
CA SER A 173 -26.18 1.93 8.54
C SER A 173 -26.73 2.88 7.46
N LYS A 174 -28.05 2.78 7.20
CA LYS A 174 -28.85 3.44 6.15
C LYS A 174 -28.77 4.98 6.02
N ASN A 175 -27.91 5.69 6.74
CA ASN A 175 -27.83 7.15 6.69
C ASN A 175 -26.39 7.61 6.82
N ARG A 176 -25.76 8.00 5.69
CA ARG A 176 -24.43 8.62 5.75
C ARG A 176 -24.01 9.54 4.61
N LEU A 177 -24.90 9.92 3.70
CA LEU A 177 -24.62 11.06 2.81
C LEU A 177 -24.47 12.39 3.57
N SER A 178 -24.82 12.43 4.87
CA SER A 178 -24.73 13.60 5.75
C SER A 178 -23.44 13.73 6.58
N GLN A 179 -22.47 12.79 6.49
CA GLN A 179 -21.20 12.87 7.26
C GLN A 179 -19.97 13.07 6.37
N ARG A 180 -20.10 13.83 5.27
CA ARG A 180 -18.91 14.27 4.52
C ARG A 180 -18.16 15.27 5.39
N LYS A 181 -17.23 14.78 6.22
CA LYS A 181 -16.41 15.60 7.12
C LYS A 181 -15.38 16.44 6.35
N TYR A 182 -15.06 16.04 5.12
CA TYR A 182 -14.07 16.66 4.25
C TYR A 182 -14.61 16.77 2.83
N ASN A 183 -14.32 17.87 2.14
CA ASN A 183 -14.75 18.15 0.77
C ASN A 183 -13.82 17.55 -0.28
N SER A 184 -12.57 17.23 0.09
CA SER A 184 -11.57 16.63 -0.80
C SER A 184 -10.62 15.69 -0.05
N ILE A 185 -9.88 14.87 -0.81
CA ILE A 185 -8.83 14.01 -0.26
C ILE A 185 -7.67 14.83 0.31
N ASN A 186 -7.38 15.97 -0.32
CA ASN A 186 -6.38 16.92 0.14
C ASN A 186 -6.76 17.50 1.51
N GLU A 187 -8.03 17.85 1.70
CA GLU A 187 -8.52 18.32 3.00
C GLU A 187 -8.40 17.23 4.09
N TYR A 188 -8.70 15.98 3.73
CA TYR A 188 -8.61 14.86 4.66
C TYR A 188 -7.15 14.56 5.08
N PHE A 189 -6.21 14.60 4.14
CA PHE A 189 -4.79 14.35 4.42
C PHE A 189 -3.99 15.60 4.82
N GLY A 190 -4.58 16.80 4.76
CA GLY A 190 -3.87 18.06 5.00
C GLY A 190 -2.85 18.39 3.90
N LEU A 191 -3.11 17.94 2.67
CA LEU A 191 -2.24 18.19 1.52
C LEU A 191 -2.53 19.59 0.94
N PRO A 192 -1.51 20.30 0.41
CA PRO A 192 -1.73 21.56 -0.27
C PRO A 192 -2.66 21.35 -1.49
N TYR A 193 -3.53 22.32 -1.74
CA TYR A 193 -4.25 22.40 -3.00
C TYR A 193 -3.24 22.87 -4.07
N SER A 194 -2.86 21.96 -4.96
CA SER A 194 -2.07 22.26 -6.17
C SER A 194 -2.95 22.85 -7.26
#